data_AF-Q1K1I1-F1
#
_entry.id   AF-Q1K1I1-F1
#
_cell.length_a   1.000
_cell.length_b   1.000
_cell.length_c   1.000
_cell.angle_alpha   90.00
_cell.angle_beta   90.00
_cell.angle_gamma   90.00
#
_symmetry.space_group_name_H-M   'P 1'
#
loop_
_entity.id
_entity.type
_entity.pdbx_description
1 polymer ?
#
loop_
_entity_poly.entity_id
_entity_poly.type
_entity_poly.pdbx_seq_one_letter_code
_entity_poly.pdbx_strand_id
1 'polypeptide(L)'
;MTADKFKRKLVNLNVKRRLQLWLLIRIGGIIILTSIISALILYGYARHETIDTFYQAHIKIRRVSDLLLPVVLSGSAISLISGALLALFLPQKIAGPLYRIEQELNKVKAGDFRTKIRLRTKDTLVNFTSQINDTIATVDQRLSDMQKAMNSIDNIESLPQDTREKLDDVKRLLNDCKTTLNNH
;
A
#
# COMPACT_ATOMS: atom_id res chain seq x y z
N MET A 1 29.72 -21.59 26.04
CA MET A 1 28.41 -20.92 25.93
C MET A 1 28.54 -19.79 24.94
N THR A 2 28.16 -20.04 23.69
CA THR A 2 28.33 -19.14 22.55
C THR A 2 27.16 -18.16 22.48
N ALA A 3 27.41 -16.93 22.93
CA ALA A 3 26.52 -15.80 22.69
C ALA A 3 26.79 -15.27 21.27
N ASP A 4 26.14 -15.85 20.27
CA ASP A 4 26.02 -15.20 18.96
C ASP A 4 24.67 -15.55 18.32
N LYS A 5 24.17 -14.60 17.53
CA LYS A 5 22.98 -14.64 16.66
C LYS A 5 21.64 -14.25 17.27
N PHE A 6 21.58 -13.00 17.76
CA PHE A 6 20.39 -12.18 17.53
C PHE A 6 20.70 -11.01 16.59
N LYS A 7 21.23 -11.30 15.40
CA LYS A 7 21.09 -10.41 14.24
C LYS A 7 19.62 -10.41 13.81
N ARG A 8 18.78 -9.70 14.54
CA ARG A 8 17.37 -9.45 14.19
C ARG A 8 17.33 -8.79 12.81
N LYS A 9 16.76 -9.51 11.87
CA LYS A 9 16.44 -9.14 10.47
C LYS A 9 15.91 -7.68 10.39
N LEU A 10 16.78 -6.72 10.08
CA LEU A 10 16.45 -5.31 9.81
C LEU A 10 15.92 -5.06 8.38
N VAL A 11 15.43 -6.09 7.69
CA VAL A 11 15.33 -6.08 6.22
C VAL A 11 13.96 -5.64 5.69
N ASN A 12 13.05 -5.07 6.50
CA ASN A 12 11.75 -4.65 5.93
C ASN A 12 11.07 -3.43 6.55
N LEU A 13 11.82 -2.53 7.19
CA LEU A 13 11.27 -1.26 7.69
C LEU A 13 11.07 -0.23 6.57
N ASN A 14 11.75 -0.36 5.43
CA ASN A 14 11.68 0.60 4.34
C ASN A 14 10.33 0.57 3.58
N VAL A 15 9.63 -0.57 3.61
CA VAL A 15 8.34 -0.72 2.91
C VAL A 15 7.24 0.05 3.61
N LYS A 16 7.13 -0.09 4.94
CA LYS A 16 6.23 0.75 5.74
C LYS A 16 6.64 2.22 5.62
N ARG A 17 7.95 2.53 5.67
CA ARG A 17 8.44 3.92 5.59
C ARG A 17 8.09 4.61 4.28
N ARG A 18 8.26 4.02 3.09
CA ARG A 18 7.94 4.72 1.84
C ARG A 18 6.44 5.03 1.69
N LEU A 19 5.58 4.08 2.06
CA LEU A 19 4.12 4.27 2.05
C LEU A 19 3.70 5.30 3.12
N GLN A 20 4.20 5.14 4.35
CA GLN A 20 3.90 6.06 5.46
C GLN A 20 4.41 7.46 5.18
N LEU A 21 5.63 7.63 4.64
CA LEU A 21 6.20 8.93 4.31
C LEU A 21 5.45 9.58 3.15
N TRP A 22 5.04 8.81 2.14
CA TRP A 22 4.20 9.31 1.05
C TRP A 22 2.84 9.79 1.56
N LEU A 23 2.17 9.02 2.42
CA LEU A 23 0.92 9.40 3.07
C LEU A 23 1.10 10.64 3.95
N LEU A 24 2.14 10.64 4.79
CA LEU A 24 2.43 11.70 5.75
C LEU A 24 2.78 13.01 5.05
N ILE A 25 3.61 12.99 4.01
CA ILE A 25 3.92 14.19 3.21
C ILE A 25 2.66 14.68 2.49
N ARG A 26 1.81 13.79 1.96
CA ARG A 26 0.57 14.20 1.28
C ARG A 26 -0.42 14.85 2.25
N ILE A 27 -0.67 14.22 3.39
CA ILE A 27 -1.61 14.71 4.41
C ILE A 27 -1.02 15.97 5.09
N GLY A 28 0.24 15.90 5.52
CA GLY A 28 0.94 17.03 6.13
C GLY A 28 1.06 18.22 5.20
N GLY A 29 1.31 18.00 3.91
CA GLY A 29 1.33 19.07 2.89
C GLY A 29 -0.02 19.76 2.75
N ILE A 30 -1.13 19.02 2.81
CA ILE A 30 -2.47 19.61 2.79
C ILE A 30 -2.75 20.35 4.11
N ILE A 31 -2.38 19.80 5.26
CA ILE A 31 -2.54 20.47 6.57
C ILE A 31 -1.74 21.78 6.61
N ILE A 32 -0.51 21.80 6.07
CA ILE A 32 0.30 23.01 5.98
C ILE A 32 -0.35 24.02 5.02
N LEU A 33 -0.80 23.58 3.85
CA LEU A 33 -1.44 24.44 2.85
C LEU A 33 -2.73 25.09 3.39
N THR A 34 -3.54 24.30 4.09
CA THR A 34 -4.75 24.78 4.77
C THR A 34 -4.46 25.75 5.91
N SER A 35 -3.42 25.48 6.71
CA SER A 35 -2.94 26.38 7.76
C SER A 35 -2.45 27.73 7.19
N ILE A 36 -1.68 27.70 6.09
CA ILE A 36 -1.21 28.92 5.40
C ILE A 36 -2.39 29.73 4.88
N ILE A 37 -3.37 29.10 4.24
CA ILE A 37 -4.58 29.77 3.74
C ILE A 37 -5.34 30.43 4.91
N SER A 38 -5.52 29.71 6.01
CA SER A 38 -6.16 30.26 7.22
C SER A 38 -5.40 31.47 7.78
N ALA A 39 -4.06 31.39 7.86
CA ALA A 39 -3.21 32.49 8.31
C ALA A 39 -3.29 33.71 7.38
N LEU A 40 -3.36 33.51 6.05
CA LEU A 40 -3.52 34.59 5.07
C LEU A 40 -4.89 35.29 5.20
N ILE A 41 -5.95 34.50 5.41
CA ILE A 41 -7.30 35.04 5.66
C ILE A 41 -7.32 35.89 6.93
N LEU A 42 -6.74 35.36 8.02
CA LEU A 42 -6.60 36.06 9.30
C LEU A 42 -5.80 37.37 9.16
N TYR A 43 -4.67 37.33 8.46
CA TYR A 43 -3.84 38.51 8.22
C TYR A 43 -4.58 39.57 7.40
N GLY A 44 -5.29 39.16 6.35
CA GLY A 44 -6.10 40.06 5.54
C GLY A 44 -7.19 40.74 6.36
N TYR A 45 -7.89 39.98 7.21
CA TYR A 45 -8.94 40.50 8.08
C TYR A 45 -8.38 41.44 9.15
N ALA A 46 -7.30 41.05 9.83
CA ALA A 46 -6.61 41.90 10.81
C ALA A 46 -6.11 43.20 10.17
N ARG A 47 -5.58 43.16 8.94
CA ARG A 47 -5.14 44.36 8.22
C ARG A 47 -6.31 45.28 7.88
N HIS A 48 -7.46 44.73 7.48
CA HIS A 48 -8.65 45.53 7.17
C HIS A 48 -9.24 46.18 8.43
N GLU A 49 -9.38 45.44 9.53
CA GLU A 49 -9.89 46.01 10.79
C GLU A 49 -8.93 47.05 11.39
N THR A 50 -7.60 46.91 11.18
CA THR A 50 -6.63 47.89 11.67
C THR A 50 -6.69 49.21 10.87
N ILE A 51 -7.16 49.23 9.63
CA ILE A 51 -7.25 50.47 8.83
C ILE A 51 -8.52 51.28 9.15
N ASP A 52 -9.63 50.64 9.55
CA ASP A 52 -10.87 51.33 9.92
C ASP A 52 -10.96 51.73 11.41
N THR A 53 -10.15 51.12 12.29
CA THR A 53 -10.25 51.34 13.76
C THR A 53 -9.40 52.50 14.29
N PHE A 54 -8.62 53.20 13.44
CA PHE A 54 -7.85 54.37 13.90
C PHE A 54 -8.69 55.65 14.11
N TYR A 55 -9.98 55.66 13.77
CA TYR A 55 -10.77 56.89 13.84
C TYR A 55 -11.66 57.08 15.08
N GLN A 56 -11.94 56.05 15.88
CA GLN A 56 -12.71 56.27 17.12
C GLN A 56 -12.22 55.39 18.27
N ALA A 57 -11.22 55.91 18.96
CA ALA A 57 -10.92 55.56 20.33
C ALA A 57 -12.13 55.90 21.22
N HIS A 58 -13.05 54.96 21.43
CA HIS A 58 -13.77 54.77 22.69
C HIS A 58 -14.55 53.46 22.67
N ILE A 59 -14.17 52.58 23.60
CA ILE A 59 -15.03 51.59 24.27
C ILE A 59 -16.02 50.85 23.36
N LYS A 60 -15.61 49.66 22.93
CA LYS A 60 -16.54 48.52 22.98
C LYS A 60 -15.76 47.22 23.08
N ILE A 61 -15.95 46.58 24.22
CA ILE A 61 -15.96 45.13 24.37
C ILE A 61 -16.97 44.60 23.34
N ARG A 62 -16.59 44.55 22.07
CA ARG A 62 -17.29 43.84 21.00
C ARG A 62 -16.48 42.59 20.73
N ARG A 63 -16.91 41.57 21.49
CA ARG A 63 -17.07 40.20 21.03
C ARG A 63 -15.84 39.64 20.33
N VAL A 64 -14.94 39.10 21.15
CA VAL A 64 -14.11 37.94 20.76
C VAL A 64 -14.97 36.92 19.99
N SER A 65 -16.26 36.76 20.33
CA SER A 65 -17.24 35.96 19.59
C SER A 65 -17.51 36.37 18.14
N ASP A 66 -17.50 37.66 17.79
CA ASP A 66 -17.68 38.13 16.40
C ASP A 66 -16.40 37.88 15.57
N LEU A 67 -15.23 37.84 16.23
CA LEU A 67 -13.96 37.44 15.61
C LEU A 67 -13.81 35.91 15.51
N LEU A 68 -14.33 35.16 16.48
CA LEU A 68 -14.25 33.70 16.52
C LEU A 68 -15.12 33.05 15.44
N LEU A 69 -16.29 33.61 15.14
CA LEU A 69 -17.23 33.07 14.17
C LEU A 69 -16.64 32.91 12.76
N PRO A 70 -16.06 33.93 12.12
CA PRO A 70 -15.44 33.78 10.79
C PRO A 70 -14.19 32.89 10.82
N VAL A 71 -13.45 32.85 11.93
CA VAL A 71 -12.26 31.99 12.09
C VAL A 71 -12.64 30.52 12.20
N VAL A 72 -13.65 30.19 13.01
CA VAL A 72 -14.16 28.83 13.13
C VAL A 72 -14.82 28.39 11.83
N LEU A 73 -15.58 29.27 11.16
CA LEU A 73 -16.24 28.96 9.90
C LEU A 73 -15.22 28.68 8.78
N SER A 74 -14.19 29.53 8.65
CA SER A 74 -13.12 29.36 7.68
C SER A 74 -12.28 28.11 7.97
N GLY A 75 -11.88 27.88 9.23
CA GLY A 75 -11.16 26.67 9.63
C GLY A 75 -11.96 25.39 9.35
N SER A 76 -13.27 25.41 9.61
CA SER A 76 -14.17 24.29 9.32
C SER A 76 -14.31 24.04 7.83
N ALA A 77 -14.50 25.08 7.02
CA ALA A 77 -14.61 24.97 5.56
C ALA A 77 -13.32 24.41 4.95
N ILE A 78 -12.17 24.88 5.41
CA ILE A 78 -10.86 24.43 4.94
C ILE A 78 -10.62 22.96 5.31
N SER A 79 -10.93 22.57 6.56
CA SER A 79 -10.84 21.19 7.03
C SER A 79 -11.74 20.25 6.21
N LEU A 80 -12.97 20.67 5.94
CA LEU A 80 -13.93 19.93 5.14
C LEU A 80 -13.43 19.72 3.70
N ILE A 81 -12.95 20.77 3.05
CA ILE A 81 -12.41 20.71 1.68
C ILE A 81 -11.19 19.79 1.63
N SER A 82 -10.26 19.92 2.58
CA SER A 82 -9.09 19.05 2.70
C SER A 82 -9.46 17.59 2.87
N GLY A 83 -10.38 17.29 3.79
CA GLY A 83 -10.89 15.95 4.05
C GLY A 83 -11.55 15.35 2.81
N ALA A 84 -12.39 16.12 2.11
CA ALA A 84 -13.02 15.71 0.86
C ALA A 84 -11.98 15.43 -0.23
N LEU A 85 -10.96 16.27 -0.37
CA LEU A 85 -9.86 16.07 -1.32
C LEU A 85 -9.12 14.75 -1.01
N LEU A 86 -8.76 14.52 0.25
CA LEU A 86 -8.10 13.28 0.66
C LEU A 86 -8.97 12.05 0.37
N ALA A 87 -10.26 12.11 0.71
CA ALA A 87 -11.20 11.02 0.50
C ALA A 87 -11.40 10.68 -0.99
N LEU A 88 -11.35 11.68 -1.88
CA LEU A 88 -11.49 11.46 -3.32
C LEU A 88 -10.19 10.99 -3.99
N PHE A 89 -9.05 11.60 -3.65
CA PHE A 89 -7.79 11.32 -4.34
C PHE A 89 -7.04 10.09 -3.82
N LEU A 90 -7.22 9.73 -2.54
CA LEU A 90 -6.48 8.61 -1.95
C LEU A 90 -6.89 7.25 -2.55
N PRO A 91 -8.19 6.91 -2.64
CA PRO A 91 -8.62 5.62 -3.19
C PRO A 91 -8.23 5.47 -4.66
N GLN A 92 -8.38 6.51 -5.47
CA GLN A 92 -8.07 6.47 -6.90
C GLN A 92 -6.60 6.11 -7.18
N LYS A 93 -5.67 6.60 -6.35
CA LYS A 93 -4.24 6.30 -6.52
C LYS A 93 -3.84 4.89 -6.10
N ILE A 94 -4.61 4.24 -5.23
CA ILE A 94 -4.31 2.91 -4.70
C ILE A 94 -5.10 1.83 -5.47
N ALA A 95 -6.34 2.12 -5.85
CA ALA A 95 -7.25 1.18 -6.49
C ALA A 95 -6.70 0.62 -7.82
N GLY A 96 -6.10 1.46 -8.67
CA GLY A 96 -5.54 1.01 -9.95
C GLY A 96 -4.42 -0.03 -9.79
N PRO A 97 -3.33 0.30 -9.04
CA PRO A 97 -2.29 -0.67 -8.74
C PRO A 97 -2.79 -1.91 -8.01
N LEU A 98 -3.77 -1.78 -7.10
CA LEU A 98 -4.34 -2.90 -6.36
C LEU A 98 -5.14 -3.85 -7.26
N TYR A 99 -5.98 -3.32 -8.14
CA TYR A 99 -6.73 -4.10 -9.13
C TYR A 99 -5.79 -4.90 -10.04
N ARG A 100 -4.68 -4.30 -10.46
CA ARG A 100 -3.68 -5.00 -11.28
C ARG A 100 -2.99 -6.12 -10.50
N ILE A 101 -2.70 -5.92 -9.21
CA ILE A 101 -2.16 -6.99 -8.36
C ILE A 101 -3.17 -8.15 -8.27
N GLU A 102 -4.44 -7.83 -8.03
CA GLU A 102 -5.52 -8.83 -7.94
C GLU A 102 -5.64 -9.65 -9.23
N GLN A 103 -5.61 -8.99 -10.38
CA GLN A 103 -5.70 -9.67 -11.68
C GLN A 103 -4.52 -10.63 -11.92
N GLU A 104 -3.30 -10.24 -11.57
CA GLU A 104 -2.14 -11.13 -11.68
C GLU A 104 -2.16 -12.24 -10.62
N LEU A 105 -2.62 -11.97 -9.40
CA LEU A 105 -2.81 -13.00 -8.37
C LEU A 105 -3.87 -14.03 -8.75
N ASN A 106 -4.89 -13.65 -9.53
CA ASN A 106 -5.85 -14.62 -10.06
C ASN A 106 -5.20 -15.62 -11.03
N LYS A 107 -4.17 -15.22 -11.79
CA LYS A 107 -3.37 -16.15 -12.61
C LYS A 107 -2.55 -17.10 -11.75
N VAL A 108 -1.97 -16.59 -10.67
CA VAL A 108 -1.24 -17.41 -9.68
C VAL A 108 -2.19 -18.39 -8.99
N LYS A 109 -3.43 -17.97 -8.68
CA LYS A 109 -4.49 -18.86 -8.17
C LYS A 109 -4.84 -19.96 -9.17
N ALA A 110 -4.76 -19.66 -10.47
CA ALA A 110 -4.86 -20.65 -11.54
C ALA A 110 -3.54 -21.42 -11.77
N GLY A 111 -2.57 -21.39 -10.87
CA GLY A 111 -1.36 -22.22 -10.98
C GLY A 111 -0.28 -21.68 -11.92
N ASP A 112 -0.44 -20.48 -12.49
CA ASP A 112 0.65 -19.83 -13.21
C ASP A 112 1.60 -19.11 -12.25
N PHE A 113 2.63 -19.84 -11.82
CA PHE A 113 3.71 -19.30 -10.99
C PHE A 113 4.88 -18.68 -11.78
N ARG A 114 4.79 -18.64 -13.12
CA ARG A 114 5.78 -17.94 -13.97
C ARG A 114 5.46 -16.47 -14.13
N THR A 115 4.22 -16.08 -13.86
CA THR A 115 3.77 -14.69 -13.87
C THR A 115 4.55 -13.83 -12.89
N LYS A 116 4.94 -12.62 -13.33
CA LYS A 116 5.57 -11.59 -12.51
C LYS A 116 4.68 -10.36 -12.45
N ILE A 117 4.24 -10.00 -11.25
CA ILE A 117 3.46 -8.80 -11.00
C ILE A 117 4.36 -7.58 -11.15
N ARG A 118 4.13 -6.75 -12.17
CA ARG A 118 4.89 -5.52 -12.42
C ARG A 118 4.01 -4.28 -12.32
N LEU A 119 4.31 -3.42 -11.35
CA LEU A 119 3.76 -2.07 -11.24
C LEU A 119 4.74 -1.03 -11.78
N ARG A 120 4.25 0.18 -12.04
CA ARG A 120 5.12 1.29 -12.47
C ARG A 120 6.00 1.71 -11.29
N THR A 121 7.26 2.08 -11.53
CA THR A 121 8.23 2.46 -10.48
C THR A 121 7.75 3.58 -9.53
N LYS A 122 6.86 4.45 -10.02
CA LYS A 122 6.25 5.54 -9.26
C LYS A 122 5.08 5.09 -8.36
N ASP A 123 4.58 3.86 -8.50
CA ASP A 123 3.48 3.35 -7.70
C ASP A 123 3.95 3.04 -6.28
N THR A 124 3.07 3.34 -5.31
CA THR A 124 3.39 3.21 -3.88
C THR A 124 3.51 1.74 -3.44
N LEU A 125 2.93 0.80 -4.20
CA LEU A 125 2.87 -0.64 -3.90
C LEU A 125 3.98 -1.48 -4.55
N VAL A 126 4.95 -0.87 -5.24
CA VAL A 126 6.03 -1.61 -5.95
C VAL A 126 6.77 -2.59 -5.04
N ASN A 127 7.07 -2.20 -3.81
CA ASN A 127 7.78 -3.08 -2.87
C ASN A 127 6.89 -4.25 -2.42
N PHE A 128 5.58 -4.04 -2.27
CA PHE A 128 4.63 -5.11 -1.96
C PHE A 128 4.59 -6.12 -3.11
N THR A 129 4.56 -5.65 -4.36
CA THR A 129 4.64 -6.54 -5.53
C THR A 129 5.96 -7.29 -5.63
N SER A 130 7.08 -6.70 -5.21
CA SER A 130 8.35 -7.42 -5.12
C SER A 130 8.26 -8.61 -4.17
N GLN A 131 7.71 -8.42 -2.97
CA GLN A 131 7.56 -9.50 -2.00
C GLN A 131 6.60 -10.59 -2.47
N ILE A 132 5.51 -10.20 -3.15
CA ILE A 132 4.61 -11.17 -3.77
C ILE A 132 5.36 -11.99 -4.83
N ASN A 133 6.13 -11.34 -5.71
CA ASN A 133 6.92 -12.03 -6.73
C ASN A 133 7.96 -12.97 -6.12
N ASP A 134 8.64 -12.56 -5.04
CA ASP A 134 9.59 -13.42 -4.33
C ASP A 134 8.89 -14.66 -3.75
N THR A 135 7.66 -14.49 -3.26
CA THR A 135 6.83 -15.58 -2.75
C THR A 135 6.42 -16.53 -3.87
N ILE A 136 5.91 -16.00 -5.00
CA ILE A 136 5.55 -16.78 -6.18
C ILE A 136 6.75 -17.58 -6.69
N ALA A 137 7.93 -16.94 -6.80
CA ALA A 137 9.15 -17.60 -7.24
C ALA A 137 9.60 -18.71 -6.27
N THR A 138 9.43 -18.49 -4.97
CA THR A 138 9.72 -19.51 -3.96
C THR A 138 8.77 -20.71 -4.10
N VAL A 139 7.49 -20.48 -4.35
CA VAL A 139 6.51 -21.54 -4.59
C VAL A 139 6.87 -22.33 -5.87
N ASP A 140 7.16 -21.66 -6.98
CA ASP A 140 7.58 -22.32 -8.24
C ASP A 140 8.83 -23.19 -8.05
N GLN A 141 9.81 -22.67 -7.30
CA GLN A 141 11.03 -23.42 -6.98
C GLN A 141 10.71 -24.68 -6.16
N ARG A 142 9.86 -24.56 -5.13
CA ARG A 142 9.47 -25.72 -4.29
C ARG A 142 8.71 -26.77 -5.09
N LEU A 143 7.80 -26.35 -5.97
CA LEU A 143 7.09 -27.27 -6.87
C LEU A 143 8.07 -27.97 -7.82
N SER A 144 9.06 -27.26 -8.34
CA SER A 144 10.09 -27.82 -9.20
C SER A 144 11.01 -28.80 -8.46
N ASP A 145 11.35 -28.53 -7.19
CA ASP A 145 12.11 -29.45 -6.35
C ASP A 145 11.31 -30.72 -6.01
N MET A 146 10.01 -30.58 -5.75
CA MET A 146 9.10 -31.73 -5.58
C MET A 146 9.06 -32.60 -6.85
N GLN A 147 8.90 -31.98 -8.02
CA GLN A 147 8.91 -32.72 -9.29
C GLN A 147 10.21 -33.50 -9.50
N LYS A 148 11.36 -32.90 -9.17
CA LYS A 148 12.67 -33.57 -9.27
C LYS A 148 12.76 -34.76 -8.33
N ALA A 149 12.37 -34.59 -7.06
CA ALA A 149 12.36 -35.67 -6.08
C ALA A 149 11.48 -36.84 -6.52
N MET A 150 10.31 -36.55 -7.10
CA MET A 150 9.41 -37.57 -7.65
C MET A 150 10.01 -38.32 -8.83
N ASN A 151 10.66 -37.62 -9.76
CA ASN A 151 11.34 -38.26 -10.89
C ASN A 151 12.52 -39.14 -10.42
N SER A 152 13.21 -38.76 -9.34
CA SER A 152 14.24 -39.60 -8.73
C SER A 152 13.68 -40.88 -8.10
N ILE A 153 12.48 -40.83 -7.53
CA ILE A 153 11.80 -42.02 -6.98
C ILE A 153 11.35 -42.95 -8.12
N ASP A 154 10.79 -42.40 -9.20
CA ASP A 154 10.28 -43.18 -10.33
C ASP A 154 11.37 -43.99 -11.07
N ASN A 155 12.62 -43.52 -11.01
CA ASN A 155 13.77 -44.22 -11.58
C ASN A 155 14.24 -45.42 -10.73
N ILE A 156 13.60 -45.73 -9.60
CA ILE A 156 13.91 -46.89 -8.78
C ILE A 156 13.22 -48.13 -9.39
N GLU A 157 14.02 -49.06 -9.89
CA GLU A 157 13.58 -50.22 -10.69
C GLU A 157 12.73 -51.24 -9.92
N SER A 158 12.75 -51.20 -8.58
CA SER A 158 12.08 -52.16 -7.68
C SER A 158 10.99 -51.51 -6.81
N LEU A 159 10.19 -50.62 -7.37
CA LEU A 159 9.03 -50.06 -6.68
C LEU A 159 7.86 -51.06 -6.63
N PRO A 160 7.27 -51.31 -5.44
CA PRO A 160 6.00 -52.02 -5.32
C PRO A 160 4.89 -51.34 -6.15
N GLN A 161 4.00 -52.11 -6.76
CA GLN A 161 2.96 -51.62 -7.66
C GLN A 161 2.03 -50.57 -6.99
N ASP A 162 1.66 -50.78 -5.72
CA ASP A 162 0.86 -49.85 -4.91
C ASP A 162 1.58 -48.50 -4.68
N THR A 163 2.91 -48.52 -4.53
CA THR A 163 3.71 -47.29 -4.39
C THR A 163 3.80 -46.52 -5.70
N ARG A 164 3.83 -47.23 -6.83
CA ARG A 164 3.88 -46.64 -8.17
C ARG A 164 2.57 -45.93 -8.52
N GLU A 165 1.44 -46.56 -8.20
CA GLU A 165 0.11 -45.98 -8.39
C GLU A 165 -0.07 -44.68 -7.58
N LYS A 166 0.33 -44.70 -6.30
CA LYS A 166 0.31 -43.49 -5.45
C LYS A 166 1.25 -42.40 -5.96
N LEU A 167 2.41 -42.76 -6.52
CA LEU A 167 3.35 -41.80 -7.09
C LEU A 167 2.77 -41.11 -8.32
N ASP A 168 2.09 -41.86 -9.18
CA ASP A 168 1.41 -41.33 -10.37
C ASP A 168 0.25 -40.40 -10.00
N ASP A 169 -0.53 -40.73 -8.96
CA ASP A 169 -1.56 -39.85 -8.42
C ASP A 169 -0.98 -38.53 -7.90
N VAL A 170 0.12 -38.57 -7.15
CA VAL A 170 0.79 -37.35 -6.68
C VAL A 170 1.37 -36.55 -7.85
N LYS A 171 1.87 -37.21 -8.91
CA LYS A 171 2.38 -36.52 -10.11
C LYS A 171 1.24 -35.82 -10.83
N ARG A 172 0.05 -36.45 -10.87
CA ARG A 172 -1.15 -35.85 -11.43
C ARG A 172 -1.57 -34.61 -10.64
N LEU A 173 -1.65 -34.70 -9.32
CA LEU A 173 -1.98 -33.56 -8.45
C LEU A 173 -0.96 -32.41 -8.55
N LEU A 174 0.33 -32.75 -8.63
CA LEU A 174 1.39 -31.76 -8.79
C LEU A 174 1.32 -31.08 -10.16
N ASN A 175 1.04 -31.85 -11.20
CA ASN A 175 0.80 -31.31 -12.53
C ASN A 175 -0.45 -30.45 -12.54
N ASP A 176 -1.58 -30.85 -11.94
CA ASP A 176 -2.82 -30.07 -11.86
C ASP A 176 -2.56 -28.70 -11.19
N CYS A 177 -1.76 -28.68 -10.12
CA CYS A 177 -1.32 -27.45 -9.44
C CYS A 177 -0.52 -26.51 -10.37
N LYS A 178 0.14 -27.06 -11.40
CA LYS A 178 0.98 -26.34 -12.37
C LYS A 178 0.29 -26.11 -13.73
N THR A 179 -0.75 -26.88 -14.08
CA THR A 179 -1.29 -27.01 -15.47
C THR A 179 -2.67 -26.40 -15.71
N THR A 180 -3.21 -25.56 -14.82
CA THR A 180 -4.21 -24.55 -15.24
C THR A 180 -3.58 -23.44 -16.14
N LEU A 181 -2.62 -23.83 -16.98
CA LEU A 181 -1.80 -23.06 -17.91
C LEU A 181 -2.35 -23.06 -19.36
N ASN A 182 -3.44 -23.78 -19.67
CA ASN A 182 -3.81 -24.01 -21.09
C ASN A 182 -5.28 -23.77 -21.47
N ASN A 183 -6.10 -23.24 -20.56
CA ASN A 183 -7.47 -22.84 -20.87
C ASN A 183 -7.63 -21.33 -20.60
N HIS A 184 -6.98 -20.49 -21.41
CA HIS A 184 -7.40 -19.14 -21.86
C HIS A 184 -6.25 -18.37 -22.52
#